data_AF-A0A950YP31-F1
#
_entry.id   AF-A0A950YP31-F1
#
_cell.length_a   1.000
_cell.length_b   1.000
_cell.length_c   1.000
_cell.angle_alpha   90.00
_cell.angle_beta   90.00
_cell.angle_gamma   90.00
#
_symmetry.space_group_name_H-M   'P 1'
#
loop_
_entity.id
_entity.type
_entity.pdbx_description
1 polymer ?
#
loop_
_entity_poly.entity_id
_entity_poly.type
_entity_poly.pdbx_seq_one_letter_code
_entity_poly.pdbx_strand_id
1 'polypeptide(L)'
;MTAIESVRTIETRGGNVRYVVRDTDGNQYTTFREAIGDRAAELEGRRVRIEYHEEQRGQYKNVYLDKVESLPAETAAASEGFDTDPEEAAWRTAVDAAPWLLGESDPHAKTSPEELYETLKPFKDKVAEDIKESDDDCR
;
A
#
# COMPACT_ATOMS: atom_id res chain seq x y z
N MET A 1 -13.02 8.96 -9.69
CA MET A 1 -11.56 9.10 -9.52
C MET A 1 -11.27 10.56 -9.68
N THR A 2 -10.82 11.22 -8.63
CA THR A 2 -10.83 12.69 -8.58
C THR A 2 -9.55 13.25 -9.19
N ALA A 3 -9.70 14.01 -10.26
CA ALA A 3 -8.63 14.81 -10.86
C ALA A 3 -9.05 16.28 -10.90
N ILE A 4 -8.07 17.18 -10.93
CA ILE A 4 -8.35 18.61 -11.10
C ILE A 4 -8.69 18.85 -12.57
N GLU A 5 -9.92 19.28 -12.85
CA GLU A 5 -10.37 19.59 -14.19
C GLU A 5 -9.91 20.99 -14.61
N SER A 6 -10.02 21.98 -13.73
CA SER A 6 -9.54 23.34 -13.99
C SER A 6 -9.29 24.14 -12.72
N VAL A 7 -8.35 25.07 -12.79
CA VAL A 7 -8.09 26.06 -11.73
C VAL A 7 -8.23 27.47 -12.29
N ARG A 8 -9.03 28.30 -11.63
CA ARG A 8 -9.26 29.70 -12.02
C ARG A 8 -8.81 30.64 -10.93
N THR A 9 -8.07 31.66 -11.32
CA THR A 9 -7.60 32.72 -10.44
C THR A 9 -8.45 33.96 -10.67
N ILE A 10 -9.08 34.46 -9.61
CA ILE A 10 -9.99 35.60 -9.64
C ILE A 10 -9.51 36.64 -8.63
N GLU A 11 -9.16 37.83 -9.13
CA GLU A 11 -8.86 38.96 -8.26
C GLU A 11 -10.16 39.53 -7.68
N THR A 12 -10.21 39.62 -6.35
CA THR A 12 -11.35 40.21 -5.65
C THR A 12 -11.25 41.73 -5.62
N ARG A 13 -12.38 42.42 -5.40
CA ARG A 13 -12.43 43.88 -5.25
C ARG A 13 -11.51 44.44 -4.15
N GLY A 14 -11.09 43.61 -3.20
CA GLY A 14 -10.17 43.99 -2.12
C GLY A 14 -8.69 43.79 -2.44
N GLY A 15 -8.34 43.36 -3.66
CA GLY A 15 -6.96 43.04 -4.06
C GLY A 15 -6.49 41.64 -3.65
N ASN A 16 -7.32 40.84 -3.00
CA ASN A 16 -6.99 39.45 -2.67
C ASN A 16 -7.26 38.53 -3.86
N VAL A 17 -6.38 37.54 -4.05
CA VAL A 17 -6.52 36.52 -5.08
C VAL A 17 -7.34 35.35 -4.55
N ARG A 18 -8.39 34.97 -5.27
CA ARG A 18 -9.19 33.77 -5.01
C ARG A 18 -8.90 32.73 -6.06
N TYR A 19 -8.57 31.52 -5.62
CA TYR A 19 -8.44 30.35 -6.46
C TYR A 19 -9.75 29.55 -6.40
N VAL A 20 -10.27 29.16 -7.56
CA VAL A 20 -11.44 28.31 -7.73
C VAL A 20 -10.99 27.05 -8.44
N VAL A 21 -11.06 25.92 -7.74
CA VAL A 21 -10.64 24.61 -8.23
C VAL A 21 -11.88 23.79 -8.54
N ARG A 22 -11.96 23.24 -9.75
CA ARG A 22 -13.02 22.31 -10.16
C ARG A 22 -12.43 20.93 -10.36
N ASP A 23 -13.07 19.92 -9.80
CA ASP A 23 -12.70 18.53 -10.04
C ASP A 23 -13.50 17.90 -11.20
N THR A 24 -13.10 16.70 -11.59
CA THR A 24 -13.78 15.89 -12.62
C THR A 24 -15.16 15.38 -12.20
N ASP A 25 -15.44 15.34 -10.90
CA ASP A 25 -16.71 14.88 -10.34
C ASP A 25 -17.76 16.02 -10.30
N GLY A 26 -17.35 17.25 -10.65
CA GLY A 26 -18.19 18.45 -10.74
C GLY A 26 -18.20 19.31 -9.47
N ASN A 27 -17.43 18.97 -8.45
CA ASN A 27 -17.32 19.75 -7.21
C ASN A 27 -16.44 20.98 -7.42
N GLN A 28 -16.77 22.06 -6.73
CA GLN A 28 -16.02 23.31 -6.75
C GLN A 28 -15.53 23.66 -5.35
N TYR A 29 -14.24 23.96 -5.26
CA TYR A 29 -13.54 24.30 -4.04
C TYR A 29 -12.90 25.68 -4.19
N THR A 30 -12.88 26.46 -3.11
CA THR A 30 -12.31 27.81 -3.13
C THR A 30 -11.21 27.96 -2.10
N THR A 31 -10.13 28.68 -2.42
CA THR A 31 -9.13 29.06 -1.43
C THR A 31 -8.56 30.43 -1.71
N PHE A 32 -8.13 31.09 -0.65
CA PHE A 32 -7.40 32.37 -0.70
C PHE A 32 -5.92 32.18 -0.35
N ARG A 33 -5.51 30.96 0.02
CA ARG A 33 -4.12 30.66 0.35
C ARG A 33 -3.38 30.38 -0.95
N GLU A 34 -2.47 31.29 -1.33
CA GLU A 34 -1.68 31.20 -2.56
C GLU A 34 -0.97 29.85 -2.69
N ALA A 35 -0.27 29.39 -1.64
CA ALA A 35 0.44 28.11 -1.65
C ALA A 35 -0.46 26.90 -2.01
N ILE A 36 -1.73 26.91 -1.62
CA ILE A 36 -2.67 25.83 -1.95
C ILE A 36 -3.20 26.01 -3.37
N GLY A 37 -3.50 27.25 -3.75
CA GLY A 37 -3.98 27.60 -5.09
C GLY A 37 -2.96 27.26 -6.17
N ASP A 38 -1.71 27.65 -5.96
CA ASP A 38 -0.59 27.37 -6.87
C ASP A 38 -0.35 25.86 -6.97
N ARG A 39 -0.40 25.15 -5.83
CA ARG A 39 -0.29 23.69 -5.83
C ARG A 39 -1.42 23.01 -6.59
N ALA A 40 -2.64 23.53 -6.50
CA ALA A 40 -3.77 23.02 -7.28
C ALA A 40 -3.55 23.28 -8.79
N ALA A 41 -3.01 24.44 -9.16
CA ALA A 41 -2.71 24.77 -10.55
C ALA A 41 -1.60 23.86 -11.12
N GLU A 42 -0.56 23.56 -10.36
CA GLU A 42 0.49 22.59 -10.75
C GLU A 42 -0.04 21.17 -10.99
N LEU A 43 -1.13 20.82 -10.31
CA LEU A 43 -1.76 19.51 -10.34
C LEU A 43 -2.98 19.43 -11.26
N GLU A 44 -3.21 20.47 -12.09
CA GLU A 44 -4.25 20.47 -13.10
C GLU A 44 -4.10 19.26 -14.06
N GLY A 45 -5.19 18.55 -14.29
CA GLY A 45 -5.24 17.32 -15.09
C GLY A 45 -4.67 16.07 -14.40
N ARG A 46 -4.13 16.18 -13.18
CA ARG A 46 -3.57 15.05 -12.43
C ARG A 46 -4.57 14.49 -11.41
N ARG A 47 -4.38 13.22 -11.06
CA ARG A 47 -5.13 12.56 -9.98
C ARG A 47 -4.70 13.17 -8.65
N VAL A 48 -5.66 13.54 -7.81
CA VAL A 48 -5.38 14.22 -6.55
C VAL A 48 -6.24 13.70 -5.41
N ARG A 49 -5.71 13.84 -4.20
CA ARG A 49 -6.48 13.82 -2.96
C ARG A 49 -6.75 15.25 -2.56
N ILE A 50 -8.03 15.57 -2.40
CA ILE A 50 -8.51 16.90 -2.01
C ILE A 50 -9.02 16.82 -0.56
N GLU A 51 -8.48 17.65 0.32
CA GLU A 51 -9.02 17.88 1.66
C GLU A 51 -9.72 19.24 1.68
N TYR A 52 -10.95 19.28 2.20
CA TYR A 52 -11.77 20.47 2.22
C TYR A 52 -12.64 20.53 3.47
N HIS A 53 -13.03 21.75 3.84
CA HIS A 53 -14.07 21.98 4.85
C HIS A 53 -15.21 22.80 4.27
N GLU A 54 -16.36 22.71 4.93
CA GLU A 54 -17.58 23.37 4.52
C GLU A 54 -17.98 24.38 5.58
N GLU A 55 -18.30 25.61 5.17
CA GLU A 55 -18.80 26.65 6.06
C GLU A 55 -20.19 27.07 5.60
N GLN A 56 -21.19 26.90 6.46
CA GLN A 56 -22.55 27.34 6.18
C GLN A 56 -22.77 28.77 6.67
N ARG A 57 -23.12 29.67 5.75
CA ARG A 57 -23.46 31.07 6.03
C ARG A 57 -24.87 31.37 5.53
N GLY A 58 -25.84 31.23 6.44
CA GLY A 58 -27.26 31.38 6.11
C GLY A 58 -27.69 30.35 5.08
N GLN A 59 -28.23 30.79 3.94
CA GLN A 59 -28.64 29.89 2.84
C GLN A 59 -27.48 29.40 1.96
N TYR A 60 -26.25 29.91 2.16
CA TYR A 60 -25.11 29.57 1.32
C TYR A 60 -24.18 28.57 2.02
N LYS A 61 -23.69 27.60 1.25
CA LYS A 61 -22.68 26.62 1.68
C LYS A 61 -21.39 26.89 0.91
N ASN A 62 -20.39 27.40 1.60
CA ASN A 62 -19.07 27.63 1.02
C ASN A 62 -18.22 26.38 1.24
N VAL A 63 -17.50 25.96 0.20
CA VAL A 63 -16.57 24.82 0.27
C VAL A 63 -15.16 25.37 0.07
N TYR A 64 -14.31 25.17 1.07
CA TYR A 64 -12.95 25.69 1.09
C TYR A 64 -11.92 24.59 0.95
N LEU A 65 -10.94 24.81 0.07
CA LEU A 65 -9.82 23.90 -0.16
C LEU A 65 -8.75 24.09 0.91
N ASP A 66 -8.50 23.04 1.69
CA ASP A 66 -7.50 23.03 2.76
C ASP A 66 -6.18 22.39 2.33
N LYS A 67 -6.25 21.38 1.46
CA LYS A 67 -5.06 20.68 0.97
C LYS A 67 -5.34 20.01 -0.36
N VAL A 68 -4.31 19.93 -1.19
CA VAL A 68 -4.32 19.14 -2.42
C VAL A 68 -3.01 18.39 -2.55
N GLU A 69 -3.11 17.08 -2.70
CA GLU A 69 -1.97 16.18 -2.85
C GLU A 69 -2.08 15.41 -4.15
N SER A 70 -0.97 15.28 -4.89
CA SER A 70 -0.92 14.39 -6.04
C SER A 70 -1.03 12.95 -5.58
N LEU A 71 -1.98 12.21 -6.14
CA LEU A 71 -1.97 10.77 -6.04
C LEU A 71 -1.02 10.24 -7.12
N PRO A 72 -0.07 9.35 -6.78
CA PRO A 72 0.75 8.71 -7.81
C PRO A 72 -0.19 8.06 -8.81
N ALA A 73 -0.03 8.41 -10.09
CA ALA A 73 -0.66 7.65 -11.15
C ALA A 73 -0.15 6.21 -11.00
N GLU A 74 -1.07 5.26 -10.99
CA GLU A 74 -0.81 3.81 -10.93
C GLU A 74 -0.08 3.29 -12.19
N THR A 75 0.74 4.12 -12.82
CA THR A 75 1.48 3.85 -14.06
C THR A 75 2.82 4.61 -14.13
N ALA A 76 3.37 5.06 -12.99
CA ALA A 76 4.71 5.62 -12.92
C ALA A 76 5.49 5.21 -11.65
N ALA A 77 5.27 3.97 -11.19
CA ALA A 77 6.20 3.27 -10.31
C ALA A 77 7.12 2.33 -11.13
N ALA A 78 7.47 2.71 -12.37
CA ALA A 78 8.39 1.98 -13.24
C ALA A 78 9.62 2.82 -13.63
N SER A 79 10.02 3.78 -12.78
CA SER A 79 11.32 4.42 -12.90
C SER A 79 11.85 4.78 -11.52
N GLU A 80 12.19 3.76 -10.75
CA GLU A 80 13.46 3.59 -10.01
C GLU A 80 13.33 2.35 -9.12
N GLY A 81 13.63 1.19 -9.72
CA GLY A 81 14.02 -0.03 -9.00
C GLY A 81 12.91 -0.82 -8.32
N PHE A 82 12.13 -1.57 -9.11
CA PHE A 82 11.94 -3.04 -8.99
C PHE A 82 10.71 -3.38 -9.85
N ASP A 83 10.97 -3.97 -11.01
CA ASP A 83 9.96 -4.60 -11.87
C ASP A 83 9.44 -5.85 -11.13
N THR A 84 8.68 -5.66 -10.05
CA THR A 84 7.94 -6.75 -9.43
C THR A 84 6.64 -6.87 -10.16
N ASP A 85 6.60 -7.86 -11.03
CA ASP A 85 5.37 -8.35 -11.63
C ASP A 85 4.32 -8.54 -10.51
N PRO A 86 3.08 -8.04 -10.65
CA PRO A 86 2.06 -8.14 -9.62
C PRO A 86 1.79 -9.58 -9.17
N GLU A 87 2.05 -10.55 -10.05
CA GLU A 87 2.02 -11.97 -9.69
C GLU A 87 3.16 -12.32 -8.73
N GLU A 88 4.40 -11.86 -8.98
CA GLU A 88 5.53 -12.01 -8.04
C GLU A 88 5.27 -11.33 -6.69
N ALA A 89 4.64 -10.15 -6.68
CA ALA A 89 4.24 -9.47 -5.45
C ALA A 89 3.22 -10.28 -4.65
N ALA A 90 2.23 -10.86 -5.32
CA ALA A 90 1.24 -11.75 -4.70
C ALA A 90 1.90 -13.02 -4.13
N TRP A 91 2.84 -13.62 -4.86
CA TRP A 91 3.60 -14.79 -4.38
C TRP A 91 4.46 -14.44 -3.16
N ARG A 92 5.09 -13.27 -3.11
CA ARG A 92 5.87 -12.80 -1.94
C ARG A 92 4.98 -12.60 -0.71
N THR A 93 3.84 -11.95 -0.86
CA THR A 93 2.89 -11.74 0.25
C THR A 93 2.28 -13.05 0.74
N ALA A 94 1.98 -14.00 -0.16
CA ALA A 94 1.50 -15.32 0.22
C ALA A 94 2.55 -16.12 1.02
N VAL A 95 3.83 -16.05 0.62
CA VAL A 95 4.94 -16.68 1.35
C VAL A 95 5.17 -16.03 2.71
N ASP A 96 5.07 -14.70 2.81
CA ASP A 96 5.28 -13.95 4.05
C ASP A 96 4.12 -14.09 5.05
N ALA A 97 2.90 -14.33 4.56
CA ALA A 97 1.72 -14.61 5.37
C ALA A 97 1.55 -16.10 5.75
N ALA A 98 2.22 -17.01 5.04
CA ALA A 98 2.17 -18.45 5.32
C ALA A 98 2.50 -18.83 6.79
N PRO A 99 3.44 -18.17 7.49
CA PRO A 99 3.75 -18.48 8.90
C PRO A 99 2.61 -18.22 9.88
N TRP A 100 1.63 -17.39 9.52
CA TRP A 100 0.49 -17.06 10.39
C TRP A 100 -0.79 -17.82 10.00
N LEU A 101 -0.84 -18.39 8.79
CA LEU A 101 -1.95 -19.22 8.29
C LEU A 101 -1.79 -20.70 8.65
N LEU A 102 -0.55 -21.20 8.75
CA LEU A 102 -0.25 -22.47 9.42
C LEU A 102 0.04 -22.17 10.88
N GLY A 103 -0.94 -22.40 11.76
CA GLY A 103 -0.81 -22.12 13.19
C GLY A 103 0.27 -22.97 13.88
N GLU A 104 1.53 -22.53 13.81
CA GLU A 104 2.64 -22.91 14.71
C GLU A 104 3.66 -21.76 14.72
N SER A 105 3.40 -20.80 15.62
CA SER A 105 4.25 -19.65 15.88
C SER A 105 5.48 -20.02 16.71
N ASP A 106 6.44 -20.70 16.09
CA ASP A 106 7.89 -20.55 16.30
C ASP A 106 8.59 -21.60 15.43
N PRO A 107 9.56 -21.26 14.56
CA PRO A 107 10.53 -22.26 14.18
C PRO A 107 11.25 -22.67 15.47
N HIS A 108 10.90 -23.83 16.03
CA HIS A 108 11.60 -24.43 17.16
C HIS A 108 13.08 -24.15 16.98
N ALA A 109 13.64 -23.37 17.93
CA ALA A 109 14.98 -22.77 17.88
C ALA A 109 15.94 -23.61 17.04
N LYS A 110 16.62 -23.00 16.05
CA LYS A 110 17.58 -23.67 15.14
C LYS A 110 18.41 -24.69 15.93
N THR A 111 17.99 -25.95 15.91
CA THR A 111 18.69 -27.01 16.60
C THR A 111 19.96 -27.28 15.82
N SER A 112 21.07 -27.42 16.54
CA SER A 112 22.32 -27.74 15.87
C SER A 112 22.20 -29.10 15.16
N PRO A 113 22.92 -29.31 14.04
CA PRO A 113 22.92 -30.60 13.35
C PRO A 113 23.23 -31.78 14.30
N GLU A 114 24.08 -31.55 15.30
CA GLU A 114 24.45 -32.53 16.32
C GLU A 114 23.26 -32.91 17.21
N GLU A 115 22.46 -31.94 17.67
CA GLU A 115 21.27 -32.19 18.50
C GLU A 115 20.15 -32.91 17.72
N LEU A 116 19.97 -32.54 16.45
CA LEU A 116 19.05 -33.23 15.55
C LEU A 116 19.46 -34.69 15.32
N TYR A 117 20.77 -34.92 15.13
CA TYR A 117 21.31 -36.26 14.93
C TYR A 117 21.07 -37.14 16.15
N GLU A 118 21.38 -36.65 17.35
CA GLU A 118 21.16 -37.41 18.59
C GLU A 118 19.68 -37.71 18.82
N THR A 119 18.78 -36.80 18.45
CA THR A 119 17.32 -37.02 18.55
C THR A 119 16.83 -38.08 17.57
N LEU A 120 17.34 -38.10 16.33
CA LEU A 120 16.89 -39.01 15.26
C LEU A 120 17.57 -40.38 15.30
N LYS A 121 18.71 -40.52 15.99
CA LYS A 121 19.50 -41.75 16.04
C LYS A 121 18.72 -42.98 16.53
N PRO A 122 17.93 -42.92 17.62
CA PRO A 122 17.16 -44.08 18.08
C PRO A 122 16.11 -44.57 17.06
N PHE A 123 15.53 -43.65 16.27
CA PHE A 123 14.60 -44.01 15.20
C PHE A 123 15.34 -44.69 14.04
N LYS A 124 16.46 -44.11 13.60
CA LYS A 124 17.31 -44.70 12.57
C LYS A 124 17.77 -46.11 12.93
N ASP A 125 18.17 -46.33 14.18
CA ASP A 125 18.63 -47.64 14.64
C ASP A 125 17.49 -48.66 14.61
N LYS A 126 16.30 -48.31 15.10
CA LYS A 126 15.11 -49.18 15.02
C LYS A 126 14.69 -49.52 13.60
N VAL A 127 14.71 -48.54 12.68
CA VAL A 127 14.40 -48.78 11.26
C VAL A 127 15.46 -49.68 10.61
N ALA A 128 16.72 -49.50 10.98
CA ALA A 128 17.79 -50.37 10.47
C ALA A 128 17.68 -51.80 11.00
N GLU A 129 17.18 -52.01 12.21
CA GLU A 129 16.85 -53.33 12.74
C GLU A 129 15.64 -53.94 12.03
N ASP A 130 14.55 -53.18 11.85
CA ASP A 130 13.32 -53.62 11.19
C ASP A 130 13.55 -54.04 9.72
N ILE A 131 14.39 -53.29 8.99
CA ILE A 131 14.78 -53.65 7.62
C ILE A 131 15.61 -54.95 7.61
N LYS A 132 16.51 -55.14 8.58
CA LYS A 132 17.32 -56.37 8.67
C LYS A 132 16.48 -57.58 9.07
N GLU A 133 15.56 -57.41 10.02
CA GLU A 133 14.63 -58.46 10.45
C GLU A 133 13.71 -58.85 9.30
N SER A 134 13.19 -57.87 8.54
CA SER A 134 12.39 -58.12 7.33
C SER A 134 13.16 -58.84 6.21
N ASP A 135 14.46 -58.57 6.06
CA ASP A 135 15.32 -59.25 5.08
C ASP A 135 15.65 -60.69 5.51
N ASP A 136 15.71 -60.97 6.82
CA ASP A 136 15.99 -62.31 7.39
C ASP A 136 14.72 -63.19 7.42
N ASP A 137 13.53 -62.63 7.65
CA ASP A 137 12.23 -63.33 7.64
C ASP A 137 11.79 -63.78 6.22
N CYS A 138 12.40 -63.23 5.17
CA CYS A 138 12.15 -63.61 3.76
C CYS A 138 13.13 -64.68 3.22
N ARG A 139 13.89 -65.35 4.09
CA ARG A 139 14.86 -66.40 3.73
C ARG A 139 14.49 -67.77 4.29
#